data_AF-A0ABD6HE87-F1
#
_entry.id   AF-A0ABD6HE87-F1
#
_cell.length_a   1.000
_cell.length_b   1.000
_cell.length_c   1.000
_cell.angle_alpha   90.00
_cell.angle_beta   90.00
_cell.angle_gamma   90.00
#
_symmetry.space_group_name_H-M   'P 1'
#
loop_
_entity.id
_entity.type
_entity.pdbx_description
1 polymer ?
#
loop_
_entity_poly.entity_id
_entity_poly.type
_entity_poly.pdbx_seq_one_letter_code
_entity_poly.pdbx_strand_id
1 'polypeptide(L)'
;MSQTSDFIAKLVRGANQLDRLDAYQKRRLLERAVTTIREMRAAIGMPNGPGRDVVLDLHTTALSIEQGWRTDDQVRNAFLTAAGMLRDLHIVLDSKTSIRIVVPLTT
;
A
#
# COMPACT_ATOMS: atom_id res chain seq x y z
N MET A 1 12.88 16.26 -2.50
CA MET A 1 12.14 15.06 -2.07
C MET A 1 10.82 15.02 -2.81
N SER A 2 10.33 13.84 -3.21
CA SER A 2 9.03 13.71 -3.86
C SER A 2 7.92 13.55 -2.82
N GLN A 3 6.69 13.95 -3.15
CA GLN A 3 5.51 13.74 -2.30
C GLN A 3 5.34 12.26 -1.90
N THR A 4 5.70 11.34 -2.80
CA THR A 4 5.69 9.89 -2.55
C THR A 4 6.76 9.48 -1.53
N SER A 5 8.00 9.99 -1.64
CA SER A 5 9.06 9.72 -0.66
C SER A 5 8.67 10.18 0.74
N ASP A 6 8.08 11.37 0.87
CA ASP A 6 7.62 11.90 2.16
C ASP A 6 6.50 11.05 2.76
N PHE A 7 5.61 10.54 1.91
CA PHE A 7 4.53 9.67 2.34
C PHE A 7 5.02 8.28 2.78
N ILE A 8 5.98 7.68 2.07
CA ILE A 8 6.66 6.45 2.48
C ILE A 8 7.31 6.64 3.85
N ALA A 9 8.03 7.76 4.06
CA ALA A 9 8.64 8.07 5.34
C ALA A 9 7.60 8.24 6.47
N LYS A 10 6.39 8.71 6.15
CA LYS A 10 5.28 8.79 7.12
C LYS A 10 4.78 7.40 7.53
N LEU A 11 4.65 6.45 6.59
CA LEU A 11 4.26 5.07 6.89
C LEU A 11 5.29 4.36 7.76
N VAL A 12 6.58 4.48 7.43
CA VAL A 12 7.66 3.88 8.23
C VAL A 12 7.72 4.47 9.63
N ARG A 13 7.59 5.80 9.77
CA ARG A 13 7.51 6.44 11.09
C ARG A 13 6.27 5.98 11.87
N GLY A 14 5.11 5.90 11.23
CA GLY A 14 3.90 5.37 11.85
C GLY A 14 4.05 3.93 12.34
N ALA A 15 4.78 3.09 11.59
CA ALA A 15 5.04 1.70 11.97
C ALA A 15 5.99 1.59 13.18
N ASN A 16 6.89 2.57 13.35
CA ASN A 16 7.83 2.63 14.47
C ASN A 16 7.26 3.35 15.69
N GLN A 17 6.16 4.09 15.55
CA GLN A 17 5.55 4.92 16.58
C GLN A 17 4.03 4.71 16.60
N LEU A 18 3.58 3.45 16.56
CA LEU A 18 2.15 3.12 16.54
C LEU A 18 1.42 3.58 17.79
N ASP A 19 2.11 3.62 18.93
CA ASP A 19 1.64 4.13 20.21
C ASP A 19 1.26 5.62 20.15
N ARG A 20 1.82 6.37 19.19
CA ARG A 20 1.54 7.79 18.97
C ARG A 20 0.39 8.04 17.99
N LEU A 21 -0.20 6.98 17.45
CA LEU A 21 -1.32 7.07 16.52
C LEU A 21 -2.57 6.45 17.15
N ASP A 22 -3.67 7.19 17.11
CA ASP A 22 -4.98 6.62 17.44
C ASP A 22 -5.48 5.67 16.33
N ALA A 23 -6.54 4.90 16.61
CA ALA A 23 -7.09 3.94 15.68
C ALA A 23 -7.57 4.59 14.36
N TYR A 24 -8.14 5.80 14.43
CA TYR A 24 -8.59 6.55 13.26
C TYR A 24 -7.41 6.98 12.39
N GLN A 25 -6.37 7.53 12.99
CA GLN A 25 -5.13 7.92 12.32
C GLN A 25 -4.46 6.70 11.67
N LYS A 26 -4.42 5.56 12.37
CA LYS A 26 -3.89 4.30 11.84
C LYS A 26 -4.66 3.86 10.60
N ARG A 27 -6.00 3.83 10.67
CA ARG A 27 -6.88 3.48 9.54
C ARG A 27 -6.69 4.44 8.37
N ARG A 28 -6.81 5.75 8.59
CA ARG A 28 -6.73 6.76 7.51
C ARG A 28 -5.39 6.75 6.81
N LEU A 29 -4.31 6.52 7.55
CA LEU A 29 -2.97 6.42 6.97
C LEU A 29 -2.86 5.20 6.03
N LEU A 30 -3.41 4.05 6.45
CA LEU A 30 -3.40 2.83 5.64
C LEU A 30 -4.36 2.90 4.45
N GLU A 31 -5.56 3.46 4.61
CA GLU A 31 -6.51 3.72 3.52
C GLU A 31 -5.88 4.58 2.42
N ARG A 32 -5.21 5.67 2.82
CA ARG A 32 -4.50 6.52 1.87
C ARG A 32 -3.43 5.73 1.12
N ALA A 33 -2.68 4.86 1.81
CA ALA A 33 -1.67 4.04 1.17
C ALA A 33 -2.28 3.07 0.14
N VAL A 34 -3.41 2.43 0.46
CA VAL A 34 -4.15 1.57 -0.48
C VAL A 34 -4.56 2.36 -1.73
N THR A 35 -5.16 3.56 -1.57
CA THR A 35 -5.56 4.39 -2.70
C THR A 35 -4.36 4.75 -3.57
N THR A 36 -3.27 5.24 -2.98
CA THR A 36 -2.06 5.61 -3.73
C THR A 36 -1.42 4.43 -4.45
N ILE A 37 -1.39 3.23 -3.84
CA ILE A 37 -0.89 2.01 -4.50
C ILE A 37 -1.73 1.68 -5.74
N ARG A 38 -3.08 1.78 -5.64
CA ARG A 38 -3.97 1.51 -6.78
C ARG A 38 -3.75 2.50 -7.92
N GLU A 39 -3.62 3.77 -7.61
CA GLU A 39 -3.33 4.83 -8.59
C GLU A 39 -1.99 4.60 -9.30
N MET A 40 -0.93 4.28 -8.54
CA MET A 40 0.40 4.02 -9.09
C MET A 40 0.43 2.75 -9.95
N ARG A 41 -0.27 1.69 -9.54
CA ARG A 41 -0.43 0.47 -10.37
C ARG A 41 -1.13 0.78 -11.69
N ALA A 42 -2.22 1.54 -11.65
CA ALA A 42 -2.95 1.95 -12.84
C ALA A 42 -2.05 2.77 -13.79
N ALA A 43 -1.24 3.69 -13.26
CA ALA A 43 -0.33 4.53 -14.04
C ALA A 43 0.73 3.73 -14.82
N ILE A 44 1.16 2.57 -14.31
CA ILE A 44 2.15 1.69 -14.98
C ILE A 44 1.52 0.54 -15.76
N GLY A 45 0.18 0.45 -15.83
CA GLY A 45 -0.51 -0.65 -16.50
C GLY A 45 -0.46 -1.99 -15.73
N MET A 46 -0.17 -1.96 -14.43
CA MET A 46 -0.18 -3.16 -13.59
C MET A 46 -1.63 -3.44 -13.14
N PRO A 47 -2.22 -4.60 -13.46
CA PRO A 47 -3.55 -4.96 -12.95
C PRO A 47 -3.49 -5.35 -11.47
N ASN A 48 -4.65 -5.64 -10.90
CA ASN A 48 -4.73 -6.35 -9.62
C ASN A 48 -4.08 -7.74 -9.76
N GLY A 49 -3.44 -8.21 -8.68
CA GLY A 49 -2.78 -9.52 -8.68
C GLY A 49 -3.78 -10.67 -8.83
N PRO A 50 -3.38 -11.82 -9.40
CA PRO A 50 -4.22 -13.01 -9.44
C PRO A 50 -4.49 -13.54 -8.02
N GLY A 51 -5.73 -13.94 -7.74
CA GLY A 51 -6.11 -14.46 -6.42
C GLY A 51 -6.23 -13.37 -5.35
N ARG A 52 -5.59 -13.58 -4.19
CA ARG A 52 -5.68 -12.67 -3.04
C ARG A 52 -4.63 -11.57 -3.15
N ASP A 53 -5.05 -10.41 -3.65
CA ASP A 53 -4.18 -9.24 -3.80
C ASP A 53 -3.79 -8.64 -2.44
N VAL A 54 -2.50 -8.40 -2.22
CA VAL A 54 -1.97 -7.75 -1.01
C VAL A 54 -2.65 -6.40 -0.75
N VAL A 55 -3.03 -5.65 -1.80
CA VAL A 55 -3.75 -4.37 -1.63
C VAL A 55 -5.14 -4.57 -1.02
N LEU A 56 -5.79 -5.69 -1.33
CA LEU A 56 -7.06 -6.05 -0.70
C LEU A 56 -6.84 -6.37 0.78
N ASP A 57 -5.78 -7.12 1.13
CA ASP A 57 -5.43 -7.43 2.52
C ASP A 57 -5.11 -6.20 3.36
N LEU A 58 -4.40 -5.23 2.78
CA LEU A 58 -4.15 -3.94 3.41
C LEU A 58 -5.44 -3.17 3.66
N HIS A 59 -6.38 -3.19 2.69
CA HIS A 59 -7.68 -2.53 2.85
C HIS A 59 -8.54 -3.21 3.92
N THR A 60 -8.63 -4.54 3.91
CA THR A 60 -9.32 -5.31 4.96
C THR A 60 -8.70 -5.05 6.33
N THR A 61 -7.38 -4.95 6.42
CA THR A 61 -6.69 -4.59 7.66
C THR A 61 -7.12 -3.20 8.11
N ALA A 62 -7.10 -2.19 7.25
CA ALA A 62 -7.52 -0.83 7.57
C ALA A 62 -8.94 -0.76 8.15
N LEU A 63 -9.90 -1.42 7.50
CA LEU A 63 -11.30 -1.45 7.94
C LEU A 63 -11.49 -2.13 9.31
N SER A 64 -10.54 -2.98 9.71
CA SER A 64 -10.59 -3.74 10.95
C SER A 64 -9.92 -3.03 12.14
N ILE A 65 -9.18 -1.94 11.90
CA ILE A 65 -8.38 -1.25 12.93
C ILE A 65 -9.27 -0.61 14.00
N GLU A 66 -10.27 0.17 13.59
CA GLU A 66 -11.18 0.85 14.54
C GLU A 66 -12.08 -0.14 15.31
N GLN A 67 -12.25 -1.36 14.77
CA GLN A 67 -12.98 -2.44 15.44
C GLN A 67 -12.13 -3.15 16.53
N GLY A 68 -10.84 -2.82 16.65
CA GLY A 68 -9.92 -3.48 17.59
C GLY A 68 -9.60 -4.93 17.20
N TRP A 69 -9.91 -5.36 15.98
CA TRP A 69 -9.67 -6.73 15.51
C TRP A 69 -8.25 -6.98 15.03
N ARG A 70 -7.37 -5.98 15.15
CA ARG A 70 -5.98 -6.05 14.71
C ARG A 70 -5.04 -5.76 15.86
N THR A 71 -4.03 -6.59 16.00
CA THR A 71 -2.93 -6.33 16.94
C THR A 71 -2.02 -5.22 16.40
N ASP A 72 -1.28 -4.55 17.27
CA ASP A 72 -0.31 -3.54 16.83
C ASP A 72 0.73 -4.12 15.86
N ASP A 73 1.17 -5.38 16.04
CA ASP A 73 2.07 -6.06 15.10
C ASP A 73 1.45 -6.22 13.71
N GLN A 74 0.15 -6.54 13.63
CA GLN A 74 -0.55 -6.65 12.36
C GLN A 74 -0.65 -5.29 11.66
N VAL A 75 -0.95 -4.22 12.40
CA VAL A 75 -0.99 -2.85 11.85
C VAL A 75 0.41 -2.40 11.43
N ARG A 76 1.43 -2.70 12.23
CA ARG A 76 2.85 -2.40 11.94
C ARG A 76 3.26 -3.04 10.63
N ASN A 77 3.01 -4.34 10.50
CA ASN A 77 3.34 -5.09 9.29
C ASN A 77 2.57 -4.54 8.09
N ALA A 78 1.31 -4.17 8.23
CA ALA A 78 0.55 -3.55 7.13
C ALA A 78 1.16 -2.22 6.68
N PHE A 79 1.63 -1.37 7.60
CA PHE A 79 2.30 -0.11 7.24
C PHE A 79 3.62 -0.34 6.51
N LEU A 80 4.44 -1.29 6.98
CA LEU A 80 5.71 -1.62 6.35
C LEU A 80 5.52 -2.25 4.97
N THR A 81 4.54 -3.15 4.82
CA THR A 81 4.16 -3.72 3.52
C THR A 81 3.71 -2.62 2.56
N ALA A 82 2.83 -1.72 3.00
CA ALA A 82 2.38 -0.61 2.16
C ALA A 82 3.54 0.33 1.76
N ALA A 83 4.45 0.63 2.69
CA ALA A 83 5.64 1.43 2.42
C ALA A 83 6.58 0.77 1.40
N GLY A 84 6.80 -0.54 1.51
CA GLY A 84 7.57 -1.32 0.54
C GLY A 84 6.96 -1.27 -0.85
N MET A 85 5.66 -1.54 -0.97
CA MET A 85 4.96 -1.49 -2.26
C MET A 85 5.01 -0.10 -2.91
N LEU A 86 4.80 0.97 -2.13
CA LEU A 86 4.91 2.34 -2.63
C LEU A 86 6.32 2.66 -3.11
N ARG A 87 7.36 2.19 -2.40
CA ARG A 87 8.75 2.34 -2.83
C ARG A 87 9.00 1.65 -4.16
N ASP A 88 8.58 0.41 -4.31
CA ASP A 88 8.79 -0.38 -5.52
C ASP A 88 8.08 0.27 -6.72
N LEU A 89 6.82 0.67 -6.55
CA LEU A 89 6.06 1.36 -7.59
C LEU A 89 6.66 2.74 -7.92
N HIS A 90 7.20 3.44 -6.92
CA HIS A 90 7.83 4.74 -7.14
C HIS A 90 9.09 4.59 -8.01
N ILE A 91 9.91 3.56 -7.77
CA ILE A 91 11.10 3.26 -8.57
C ILE A 91 10.70 2.97 -10.02
N VAL A 92 9.67 2.14 -10.25
CA VAL A 92 9.19 1.80 -11.60
C VAL A 92 8.67 3.03 -12.35
N LEU A 93 7.93 3.91 -11.66
CA LEU A 93 7.45 5.16 -12.25
C LEU A 93 8.60 6.13 -12.57
N ASP A 94 9.56 6.27 -11.66
CA ASP A 94 10.73 7.14 -11.84
C ASP A 94 11.62 6.65 -13.00
N SER A 95 11.74 5.33 -13.17
CA SER A 95 12.45 4.72 -14.29
C SER A 95 11.70 4.79 -15.63
N LYS A 96 10.47 5.35 -15.65
CA LYS A 96 9.59 5.42 -16.82
C LYS A 96 9.24 4.05 -17.44
N THR A 97 9.22 3.01 -16.61
CA THR A 97 8.90 1.65 -17.07
C THR A 97 7.39 1.45 -17.15
N SER A 98 6.91 0.84 -18.25
CA SER A 98 5.50 0.47 -18.42
C SER A 98 5.32 -1.05 -18.48
N ILE A 99 4.30 -1.58 -17.82
CA ILE A 99 3.95 -3.01 -17.83
C ILE A 99 2.78 -3.22 -18.80
N ARG A 100 2.91 -4.23 -19.68
CA ARG A 100 1.84 -4.66 -20.59
C ARG A 100 1.64 -6.16 -20.45
N ILE A 101 0.42 -6.57 -20.14
CA ILE A 101 0.06 -7.99 -20.09
C ILE A 101 -0.62 -8.34 -21.40
N VAL A 102 -0.02 -9.28 -22.13
CA VAL A 102 -0.57 -9.83 -23.37
C VAL A 102 -1.19 -11.17 -23.02
N VAL A 103 -2.52 -11.27 -23.11
CA VAL A 103 -3.21 -12.56 -23.00
C VAL A 103 -3.05 -13.27 -24.34
N PRO A 104 -2.43 -14.47 -24.40
CA PRO A 104 -2.34 -15.23 -25.64
C PRO A 104 -3.74 -15.58 -26.12
N LEU A 105 -4.00 -15.42 -27.42
CA LEU A 105 -5.22 -15.94 -28.03
C LEU A 105 -5.22 -17.46 -27.89
N THR A 106 -6.11 -18.00 -27.06
CA THR A 106 -6.40 -19.44 -27.05
C THR A 106 -7.16 -19.78 -28.32
N THR A 107 -6.47 -20.42 -29.27
CA THR A 107 -7.05 -21.14 -30.43
C THR A 107 -7.78 -22.39 -30.00
#